data_AF-A0A848FC67-F1
#
_entry.id   AF-A0A848FC67-F1
#
_cell.length_a   1.000
_cell.length_b   1.000
_cell.length_c   1.000
_cell.angle_alpha   90.00
_cell.angle_beta   90.00
_cell.angle_gamma   90.00
#
_symmetry.space_group_name_H-M   'P 1'
#
loop_
_entity.id
_entity.type
_entity.pdbx_description
1 polymer ?
#
loop_
_entity_poly.entity_id
_entity_poly.type
_entity_poly.pdbx_seq_one_letter_code
_entity_poly.pdbx_strand_id
1 'polypeptide(L)'
;MKFICDTERCIDCNGCVTACKNEHETPWGVNRRRVVTIGDGAPGEHYMSVACMHCTNAPCMAVCPVDCFYHTADGVVLHDKDLCIGCGYCSLACPFGAPQFPSTGAFNHRGKMDKCTFCNGGPQPDASEAEFQQYGRNRIAEGKLPLCAEMCGTKALLGGDANIIALIYKQRVDTRGYGPELWGWDIAYDRGARQAPAKAAPPAGSGNAGTDANGNGHDNGAPAAGQPATKGPDGVIHDNSATGQGPRTNQLPGSFQNNPRRLPT
;
A
#
# COMPACT_ATOMS: atom_id res chain seq x y z
N MET A 1 0.31 5.97 -4.37
CA MET A 1 0.27 5.92 -2.89
C MET A 1 -0.54 4.72 -2.40
N LYS A 2 -0.04 3.97 -1.40
CA LYS A 2 -0.71 2.82 -0.77
C LYS A 2 -0.44 2.78 0.74
N PHE A 3 -1.30 2.07 1.47
CA PHE A 3 -1.09 1.73 2.89
C PHE A 3 -0.72 0.25 3.03
N ILE A 4 0.13 -0.07 4.00
CA ILE A 4 0.30 -1.42 4.53
C ILE A 4 0.32 -1.36 6.05
N CYS A 5 -0.37 -2.32 6.69
CA CYS A 5 -0.32 -2.51 8.13
C CYS A 5 0.46 -3.80 8.42
N ASP A 6 1.57 -3.67 9.13
CA ASP A 6 2.39 -4.76 9.62
C ASP A 6 1.80 -5.28 10.94
N THR A 7 1.07 -6.39 10.88
CA THR A 7 0.30 -6.97 12.00
C THR A 7 1.19 -7.38 13.17
N GLU A 8 2.42 -7.80 12.91
CA GLU A 8 3.42 -8.18 13.93
C GLU A 8 3.93 -7.00 14.76
N ARG A 9 3.73 -5.77 14.30
CA ARG A 9 4.12 -4.54 15.03
C ARG A 9 2.94 -3.75 15.56
N CYS A 10 1.73 -4.06 15.12
CA CYS A 10 0.55 -3.37 15.58
C CYS A 10 0.24 -3.85 17.01
N ILE A 11 -0.02 -2.90 17.92
CA ILE A 11 -0.27 -3.18 19.35
C ILE A 11 -1.64 -2.64 19.80
N ASP A 12 -2.54 -2.41 18.85
CA ASP A 12 -3.87 -1.82 19.08
C ASP A 12 -3.90 -0.57 20.00
N CYS A 13 -2.90 0.30 19.87
CA CYS A 13 -2.85 1.53 20.68
C CYS A 13 -3.88 2.58 20.24
N ASN A 14 -4.63 2.34 19.16
CA ASN A 14 -5.57 3.28 18.53
C ASN A 14 -5.02 4.68 18.18
N GLY A 15 -3.71 4.92 18.29
CA GLY A 15 -3.08 6.22 17.98
C GLY A 15 -3.31 6.66 16.53
N CYS A 16 -3.32 5.73 15.59
CA CYS A 16 -3.60 6.02 14.18
C CYS A 16 -5.06 6.45 13.92
N VAL A 17 -6.01 5.97 14.72
CA VAL A 17 -7.43 6.32 14.66
C VAL A 17 -7.63 7.73 15.22
N THR A 18 -7.12 7.97 16.42
CA THR A 18 -7.20 9.27 17.10
C THR A 18 -6.50 10.36 16.31
N ALA A 19 -5.31 10.10 15.76
CA ALA A 19 -4.60 11.04 14.91
C ALA A 19 -5.42 11.42 13.67
N CYS A 20 -6.00 10.42 12.99
CA CYS A 20 -6.83 10.68 11.82
C CYS A 20 -8.06 11.55 12.14
N LYS A 21 -8.72 11.31 13.28
CA LYS A 21 -9.85 12.11 13.72
C LYS A 21 -9.47 13.54 14.03
N ASN A 22 -8.38 13.73 14.78
CA ASN A 22 -7.91 15.05 15.20
C ASN A 22 -7.49 15.91 14.01
N GLU A 23 -6.84 15.33 13.00
CA GLU A 23 -6.32 16.06 11.84
C GLU A 23 -7.41 16.52 10.86
N HIS A 24 -8.54 15.79 10.81
CA HIS A 24 -9.59 16.05 9.84
C HIS A 24 -10.92 16.45 10.49
N GLU A 25 -10.92 16.67 11.80
CA GLU A 25 -12.09 17.09 12.60
C GLU A 25 -13.36 16.29 12.26
N THR A 26 -13.19 14.97 12.06
CA THR A 26 -14.30 14.12 11.61
C THR A 26 -15.42 14.12 12.64
N PRO A 27 -16.69 14.17 12.20
CA PRO A 27 -17.83 14.22 13.11
C PRO A 27 -17.91 12.96 13.97
N TRP A 28 -18.59 13.09 15.11
CA TRP A 28 -18.81 11.98 16.02
C TRP A 28 -19.46 10.79 15.32
N GLY A 29 -18.97 9.58 15.60
CA GLY A 29 -19.44 8.34 14.97
C GLY A 29 -18.79 7.99 13.62
N VAL A 30 -18.07 8.92 12.98
CA VAL A 30 -17.36 8.65 11.72
C VAL A 30 -15.89 8.34 12.00
N ASN A 31 -15.46 7.13 11.63
CA ASN A 31 -14.08 6.69 11.76
C ASN A 31 -13.51 6.35 10.38
N ARG A 32 -12.67 7.21 9.81
CA ARG A 32 -11.98 6.94 8.53
C ARG A 32 -10.99 5.77 8.58
N ARG A 33 -10.54 5.42 9.79
CA ARG A 33 -9.64 4.32 10.12
C ARG A 33 -10.12 3.65 11.39
N ARG A 34 -10.00 2.32 11.46
CA ARG A 34 -10.28 1.51 12.65
C ARG A 34 -9.18 0.48 12.86
N VAL A 35 -8.99 0.01 14.08
CA VAL A 35 -8.18 -1.17 14.36
C VAL A 35 -9.13 -2.34 14.55
N VAL A 36 -8.77 -3.49 13.97
CA VAL A 36 -9.52 -4.74 14.06
C VAL A 36 -8.62 -5.76 14.73
N THR A 37 -9.16 -6.40 15.76
CA THR A 37 -8.53 -7.52 16.45
C THR A 37 -8.92 -8.82 15.76
N ILE A 38 -7.93 -9.67 15.50
CA ILE A 38 -8.08 -10.99 14.88
C ILE A 38 -7.68 -12.01 15.94
N GLY A 39 -8.56 -12.96 16.24
CA GLY A 39 -8.30 -13.96 17.29
C GLY A 39 -8.41 -13.40 18.71
N ASP A 40 -9.36 -12.49 18.93
CA ASP A 40 -9.61 -11.85 20.24
C ASP A 40 -9.70 -12.88 21.37
N GLY A 41 -8.83 -12.73 22.38
CA GLY A 41 -8.77 -13.61 23.55
C GLY A 41 -8.14 -14.99 23.31
N ALA A 42 -7.57 -15.26 22.13
CA ALA A 42 -6.87 -16.50 21.81
C ALA A 42 -5.35 -16.31 21.70
N PRO A 43 -4.51 -17.32 22.02
CA PRO A 43 -3.09 -17.28 21.71
C PRO A 43 -2.86 -17.04 20.21
N GLY A 44 -1.97 -16.11 19.86
CA GLY A 44 -1.80 -15.67 18.47
C GLY A 44 -2.78 -14.58 18.04
N GLU A 45 -3.29 -13.79 18.99
CA GLU A 45 -4.04 -12.57 18.69
C GLU A 45 -3.18 -11.57 17.90
N HIS A 46 -3.76 -11.01 16.84
CA HIS A 46 -3.08 -10.01 16.00
C HIS A 46 -3.99 -8.82 15.72
N TYR A 47 -3.37 -7.66 15.52
CA TYR A 47 -4.07 -6.40 15.31
C TYR A 47 -3.81 -5.85 13.92
N MET A 48 -4.85 -5.34 13.27
CA MET A 48 -4.73 -4.76 11.95
C MET A 48 -5.45 -3.41 11.87
N SER A 49 -4.73 -2.38 11.47
CA SER A 49 -5.31 -1.08 11.14
C SER A 49 -5.91 -1.10 9.74
N VAL A 50 -7.23 -0.94 9.65
CA VAL A 50 -7.99 -0.95 8.40
C VAL A 50 -8.52 0.45 8.10
N ALA A 51 -8.37 0.88 6.85
CA ALA A 51 -8.91 2.13 6.29
C ALA A 51 -9.28 1.90 4.81
N CYS A 52 -9.57 2.98 4.07
CA CYS A 52 -9.68 2.88 2.61
C CYS A 52 -8.36 2.44 1.99
N MET A 53 -8.38 1.38 1.18
CA MET A 53 -7.18 0.85 0.51
C MET A 53 -6.87 1.55 -0.83
N HIS A 54 -7.72 2.49 -1.27
CA HIS A 54 -7.61 3.20 -2.54
C HIS A 54 -7.32 2.23 -3.70
N CYS A 55 -8.24 1.27 -3.89
CA CYS A 55 -8.12 0.20 -4.87
C CYS A 55 -7.93 0.76 -6.28
N THR A 56 -7.07 0.11 -7.08
CA THR A 56 -6.87 0.49 -8.49
C THR A 56 -8.12 0.19 -9.31
N ASN A 57 -8.74 -0.97 -9.08
CA ASN A 57 -10.10 -1.26 -9.53
C ASN A 57 -11.05 -1.05 -8.34
N ALA A 58 -11.65 0.12 -8.24
CA ALA A 58 -12.44 0.53 -7.10
C ALA A 58 -13.92 0.15 -7.28
N PRO A 59 -14.45 -0.87 -6.56
CA PRO A 59 -15.86 -1.24 -6.69
C PRO A 59 -16.79 -0.13 -6.24
N CYS A 60 -16.36 0.72 -5.29
CA CYS A 60 -17.14 1.88 -4.86
C CYS A 60 -17.33 2.94 -5.95
N MET A 61 -16.40 3.05 -6.91
CA MET A 61 -16.52 3.92 -8.07
C MET A 61 -17.50 3.33 -9.08
N ALA A 62 -17.38 2.03 -9.37
CA ALA A 62 -18.22 1.34 -10.36
C ALA A 62 -19.72 1.31 -10.00
N VAL A 63 -20.08 1.39 -8.72
CA VAL A 63 -21.49 1.36 -8.26
C VAL A 63 -22.10 2.73 -8.00
N CYS A 64 -21.33 3.81 -8.17
CA CYS A 64 -21.83 5.15 -7.86
C CYS A 64 -22.75 5.65 -8.98
N PRO A 65 -24.04 5.93 -8.73
CA PRO A 65 -24.97 6.34 -9.80
C PRO A 65 -24.77 7.80 -10.27
N VAL A 66 -23.94 8.57 -9.56
CA VAL A 66 -23.68 10.00 -9.82
C VAL A 66 -22.20 10.27 -10.12
N ASP A 67 -21.40 9.21 -10.29
CA ASP A 67 -19.97 9.27 -10.63
C ASP A 67 -19.16 10.25 -9.76
N CYS A 68 -19.41 10.28 -8.44
CA CYS A 68 -18.72 11.22 -7.55
C CYS A 68 -17.28 10.83 -7.24
N PHE A 69 -16.83 9.62 -7.60
CA PHE A 69 -15.47 9.15 -7.32
C PHE A 69 -14.55 9.39 -8.51
N TYR A 70 -13.29 9.72 -8.23
CA TYR A 70 -12.25 9.85 -9.25
C TYR A 70 -10.88 9.40 -8.71
N HIS A 71 -9.96 9.08 -9.62
CA HIS A 71 -8.58 8.76 -9.30
C HIS A 71 -7.71 10.00 -9.41
N THR A 72 -6.84 10.22 -8.43
CA THR A 72 -5.75 11.21 -8.55
C THR A 72 -4.54 10.59 -9.29
N ALA A 73 -3.61 11.44 -9.73
CA ALA A 73 -2.35 11.01 -10.35
C ALA A 73 -1.55 10.06 -9.42
N ASP A 74 -1.67 10.24 -8.11
CA ASP A 74 -1.03 9.40 -7.11
C ASP A 74 -1.74 8.04 -6.88
N GLY A 75 -2.79 7.75 -7.62
CA GLY A 75 -3.59 6.53 -7.47
C GLY A 75 -4.48 6.53 -6.23
N VAL A 76 -4.76 7.69 -5.64
CA VAL A 76 -5.70 7.84 -4.53
C VAL A 76 -7.10 7.96 -5.10
N VAL A 77 -8.01 7.10 -4.65
CA VAL A 77 -9.44 7.27 -4.93
C VAL A 77 -9.96 8.41 -4.06
N LEU A 78 -10.39 9.51 -4.66
CA LEU A 78 -11.09 10.61 -3.98
C LEU A 78 -12.58 10.59 -4.35
N HIS A 79 -13.36 11.38 -3.62
CA HIS A 79 -14.79 11.51 -3.84
C HIS A 79 -15.16 12.98 -3.70
N ASP A 80 -16.08 13.44 -4.55
CA ASP A 80 -16.70 14.74 -4.44
C ASP A 80 -17.94 14.64 -3.54
N LYS A 81 -17.87 15.33 -2.40
CA LYS A 81 -18.94 15.44 -1.42
C LYS A 81 -20.13 16.26 -1.92
N ASP A 82 -19.95 17.14 -2.89
CA ASP A 82 -21.03 17.97 -3.42
C ASP A 82 -21.88 17.21 -4.45
N LEU A 83 -21.28 16.25 -5.16
CA LEU A 83 -22.00 15.31 -6.02
C LEU A 83 -22.61 14.13 -5.24
N CYS A 84 -22.15 13.86 -4.02
CA CYS A 84 -22.60 12.71 -3.24
C CYS A 84 -24.05 12.84 -2.77
N ILE A 85 -24.94 12.03 -3.33
CA ILE A 85 -26.36 11.95 -2.94
C ILE A 85 -26.65 11.07 -1.71
N GLY A 86 -25.63 10.46 -1.10
CA GLY A 86 -25.80 9.65 0.12
C GLY A 86 -26.51 8.30 -0.08
N CYS A 87 -26.54 7.74 -1.29
CA CYS A 87 -27.28 6.51 -1.61
C CYS A 87 -26.75 5.22 -0.94
N GLY A 88 -25.52 5.22 -0.42
CA GLY A 88 -24.98 4.10 0.37
C GLY A 88 -24.45 2.88 -0.42
N TYR A 89 -24.63 2.81 -1.74
CA TYR A 89 -24.16 1.66 -2.55
C TYR A 89 -22.65 1.43 -2.45
N CYS A 90 -21.88 2.50 -2.34
CA CYS A 90 -20.43 2.41 -2.15
C CYS A 90 -20.04 1.64 -0.87
N SER A 91 -20.83 1.74 0.21
CA SER A 91 -20.59 1.02 1.45
C SER A 91 -20.77 -0.48 1.28
N LEU A 92 -21.86 -0.86 0.60
CA LEU A 92 -22.17 -2.26 0.32
C LEU A 92 -21.14 -2.91 -0.62
N ALA A 93 -20.64 -2.16 -1.60
CA ALA A 93 -19.67 -2.67 -2.57
C ALA A 93 -18.22 -2.71 -2.04
N CYS A 94 -17.90 -2.01 -0.95
CA CYS A 94 -16.54 -1.94 -0.45
C CYS A 94 -16.20 -3.17 0.41
N PRO A 95 -15.25 -4.04 0.02
CA PRO A 95 -14.90 -5.23 0.80
C PRO A 95 -14.27 -4.88 2.15
N PHE A 96 -13.73 -3.67 2.30
CA PHE A 96 -13.11 -3.19 3.53
C PHE A 96 -14.09 -2.42 4.44
N GLY A 97 -15.32 -2.16 3.97
CA GLY A 97 -16.28 -1.31 4.69
C GLY A 97 -15.69 0.07 5.04
N ALA A 98 -14.96 0.67 4.09
CA ALA A 98 -14.27 1.95 4.28
C ALA A 98 -15.19 3.19 4.19
N PRO A 99 -16.24 3.23 3.35
CA PRO A 99 -17.23 4.30 3.37
C PRO A 99 -17.98 4.36 4.70
N GLN A 100 -18.08 5.55 5.27
CA GLN A 100 -18.75 5.86 6.51
C GLN A 100 -19.79 6.95 6.27
N PHE A 101 -20.84 6.97 7.08
CA PHE A 101 -21.93 7.94 6.97
C PHE A 101 -22.20 8.55 8.35
N PRO A 102 -22.27 9.89 8.47
CA PRO A 102 -22.47 10.55 9.76
C PRO A 102 -23.88 10.38 10.33
N SER A 103 -24.87 9.98 9.51
CA SER A 103 -26.25 9.76 9.95
C SER A 103 -26.71 8.35 9.58
N THR A 104 -26.99 7.54 10.61
CA THR A 104 -27.52 6.18 10.49
C THR A 104 -29.05 6.20 10.44
N GLY A 105 -29.62 6.67 9.33
CA GLY A 105 -31.01 6.38 8.98
C GLY A 105 -31.11 5.07 8.18
N ALA A 106 -32.30 4.46 8.09
CA ALA A 106 -32.59 3.34 7.18
C ALA A 106 -32.17 3.64 5.72
N PHE A 107 -31.02 3.15 5.25
CA PHE A 107 -30.36 3.45 3.95
C PHE A 107 -29.41 4.68 3.90
N ASN A 108 -28.87 5.17 5.03
CA ASN A 108 -27.89 6.28 5.03
C ASN A 108 -28.37 7.58 4.33
N HIS A 109 -29.69 7.73 4.16
CA HIS A 109 -30.39 8.66 3.27
C HIS A 109 -30.26 10.16 3.59
N ARG A 110 -29.45 10.57 4.57
CA ARG A 110 -29.32 11.98 4.97
C ARG A 110 -27.88 12.46 5.23
N GLY A 111 -26.88 11.60 5.01
CA GLY A 111 -25.47 11.95 5.22
C GLY A 111 -24.66 11.88 3.93
N LYS A 112 -23.82 12.89 3.68
CA LYS A 112 -22.75 12.78 2.68
C LYS A 112 -21.77 11.70 3.15
N MET A 113 -21.38 10.82 2.23
CA MET A 113 -20.41 9.76 2.51
C MET A 113 -19.06 10.37 2.89
N ASP A 114 -18.34 9.75 3.82
CA ASP A 114 -16.97 10.09 4.16
C ASP A 114 -16.09 8.84 4.20
N LYS A 115 -14.82 8.95 3.82
CA LYS A 115 -13.83 7.87 3.91
C LYS A 115 -12.44 8.44 4.03
N CYS A 116 -11.46 7.59 4.32
CA CYS A 116 -10.05 7.99 4.22
C CYS A 116 -9.74 8.51 2.80
N THR A 117 -9.18 9.72 2.73
CA THR A 117 -8.72 10.41 1.51
C THR A 117 -7.20 10.35 1.38
N PHE A 118 -6.52 9.48 2.13
CA PHE A 118 -5.05 9.47 2.22
C PHE A 118 -4.44 10.80 2.72
N CYS A 119 -5.22 11.65 3.40
CA CYS A 119 -4.85 13.03 3.72
C CYS A 119 -4.57 13.88 2.46
N ASN A 120 -5.21 13.53 1.33
CA ASN A 120 -5.05 14.16 0.01
C ASN A 120 -6.25 15.05 -0.35
N GLY A 121 -6.96 15.59 0.65
CA GLY A 121 -7.98 16.59 0.39
C GLY A 121 -9.18 16.15 -0.46
N GLY A 122 -9.60 17.06 -1.34
CA GLY A 122 -10.75 16.93 -2.23
C GLY A 122 -10.55 17.64 -3.58
N PRO A 123 -11.63 17.87 -4.36
CA PRO A 123 -11.53 18.53 -5.67
C PRO A 123 -11.34 20.05 -5.59
N GLN A 124 -11.51 20.66 -4.41
CA GLN A 124 -11.29 22.08 -4.20
C GLN A 124 -9.80 22.43 -4.26
N PRO A 125 -9.44 23.72 -4.45
CA PRO A 125 -8.04 24.14 -4.40
C PRO A 125 -7.37 23.74 -3.09
N ASP A 126 -6.14 23.24 -3.18
CA ASP A 126 -5.35 22.80 -2.03
C ASP A 126 -5.23 23.93 -0.99
N ALA A 127 -5.35 23.56 0.29
CA ALA A 127 -5.28 24.46 1.44
C ALA A 127 -6.36 25.57 1.46
N SER A 128 -7.45 25.40 0.72
CA SER A 128 -8.61 26.28 0.83
C SER A 128 -9.46 25.95 2.06
N GLU A 129 -10.12 26.96 2.61
CA GLU A 129 -11.06 26.77 3.74
C GLU A 129 -12.17 25.79 3.39
N ALA A 130 -12.67 25.84 2.15
CA ALA A 130 -13.70 24.92 1.66
C ALA A 130 -13.22 23.45 1.66
N GLU A 131 -11.97 23.20 1.28
CA GLU A 131 -11.36 21.88 1.35
C GLU A 131 -11.27 21.40 2.81
N PHE A 132 -10.79 22.26 3.71
CA PHE A 132 -10.64 21.92 5.12
C PHE A 132 -11.99 21.54 5.76
N GLN A 133 -13.04 22.34 5.51
CA GLN A 133 -14.38 22.06 6.03
C GLN A 133 -14.97 20.74 5.50
N GLN A 134 -14.66 20.36 4.26
CA GLN A 134 -15.20 19.15 3.66
C GLN A 134 -14.37 17.91 3.99
N TYR A 135 -13.05 17.97 3.88
CA TYR A 135 -12.17 16.80 3.94
C TYR A 135 -11.17 16.81 5.08
N GLY A 136 -10.99 17.94 5.78
CA GLY A 136 -9.94 18.14 6.77
C GLY A 136 -8.61 18.55 6.14
N ARG A 137 -7.50 18.42 6.88
CA ARG A 137 -6.19 18.82 6.35
C ARG A 137 -5.71 17.96 5.17
N ASN A 138 -5.16 18.64 4.17
CA ASN A 138 -4.43 18.03 3.06
C ASN A 138 -2.93 18.02 3.35
N ARG A 139 -2.43 16.89 3.86
CA ARG A 139 -1.01 16.72 4.21
C ARG A 139 -0.14 16.35 3.01
N ILE A 140 -0.74 15.77 1.98
CA ILE A 140 -0.02 15.37 0.76
C ILE A 140 0.40 16.62 -0.02
N ALA A 141 -0.46 17.64 -0.10
CA ALA A 141 -0.11 18.95 -0.65
C ALA A 141 1.05 19.63 0.12
N GLU A 142 1.16 19.38 1.43
CA GLU A 142 2.28 19.87 2.26
C GLU A 142 3.59 19.06 2.09
N GLY A 143 3.59 17.99 1.28
CA GLY A 143 4.72 17.07 1.14
C GLY A 143 4.97 16.18 2.36
N LYS A 144 3.97 16.06 3.25
CA LYS A 144 4.05 15.23 4.46
C LYS A 144 3.39 13.88 4.24
N LEU A 145 3.73 12.91 5.09
CA LEU A 145 3.05 11.62 5.10
C LEU A 145 1.64 11.75 5.71
N PRO A 146 0.74 10.81 5.39
CA PRO A 146 -0.55 10.73 6.07
C PRO A 146 -0.35 10.61 7.58
N LEU A 147 -1.09 11.41 8.35
CA LEU A 147 -0.83 11.55 9.79
C LEU A 147 -0.88 10.20 10.53
N CYS A 148 -1.81 9.34 10.14
CA CYS A 148 -1.94 8.01 10.74
C CYS A 148 -0.67 7.14 10.59
N ALA A 149 0.05 7.24 9.47
CA ALA A 149 1.30 6.52 9.24
C ALA A 149 2.49 7.22 9.93
N GLU A 150 2.52 8.55 9.93
CA GLU A 150 3.57 9.34 10.57
C GLU A 150 3.59 9.14 12.09
N MET A 151 2.41 9.22 12.71
CA MET A 151 2.20 9.09 14.16
C MET A 151 2.24 7.66 14.68
N CYS A 152 2.35 6.65 13.82
CA CYS A 152 2.40 5.27 14.27
C CYS A 152 3.68 5.02 15.09
N GLY A 153 3.54 4.93 16.41
CA GLY A 153 4.67 4.80 17.35
C GLY A 153 5.52 3.55 17.11
N THR A 154 4.90 2.42 16.77
CA THR A 154 5.61 1.17 16.46
C THR A 154 6.04 1.06 14.99
N LYS A 155 5.71 2.07 14.16
CA LYS A 155 5.89 2.05 12.70
C LYS A 155 5.27 0.81 12.05
N ALA A 156 4.17 0.30 12.60
CA ALA A 156 3.38 -0.79 12.05
C ALA A 156 2.64 -0.36 10.77
N LEU A 157 2.08 0.86 10.78
CA LEU A 157 1.39 1.42 9.64
C LEU A 157 2.36 2.22 8.77
N LEU A 158 2.51 1.81 7.51
CA LEU A 158 3.29 2.53 6.50
C LEU A 158 2.34 3.08 5.43
N GLY A 159 2.61 4.30 4.98
CA GLY A 159 1.88 4.98 3.91
C GLY A 159 2.84 5.75 3.02
N GLY A 160 2.63 5.75 1.71
CA GLY A 160 3.55 6.34 0.74
C GLY A 160 3.56 5.59 -0.59
N ASP A 161 4.69 5.66 -1.31
CA ASP A 161 4.90 4.94 -2.56
C ASP A 161 4.86 3.42 -2.36
N ALA A 162 4.21 2.71 -3.29
CA ALA A 162 4.00 1.27 -3.16
C ALA A 162 5.30 0.47 -3.25
N ASN A 163 6.23 0.87 -4.12
CA ASN A 163 7.50 0.16 -4.31
C ASN A 163 8.40 0.34 -3.09
N ILE A 164 8.49 1.56 -2.56
CA ILE A 164 9.25 1.85 -1.34
C ILE A 164 8.68 1.08 -0.15
N ILE A 165 7.37 1.07 0.01
CA ILE A 165 6.70 0.30 1.07
C ILE A 165 7.00 -1.19 0.95
N ALA A 166 6.89 -1.75 -0.26
CA ALA A 166 7.16 -3.16 -0.49
C ALA A 166 8.61 -3.53 -0.15
N LEU A 167 9.59 -2.67 -0.45
CA LEU A 167 10.98 -2.87 -0.07
C LEU A 167 11.18 -2.84 1.45
N ILE A 168 10.58 -1.86 2.15
CA ILE A 168 10.64 -1.78 3.61
C ILE A 168 10.01 -3.02 4.25
N TYR A 169 8.85 -3.45 3.74
CA TYR A 169 8.17 -4.62 4.26
C TYR A 169 8.96 -5.90 3.99
N LYS A 170 9.51 -6.06 2.78
CA LYS A 170 10.41 -7.18 2.44
C LYS A 170 11.60 -7.23 3.39
N GLN A 171 12.30 -6.11 3.61
CA GLN A 171 13.42 -6.05 4.54
C GLN A 171 13.00 -6.44 5.98
N ARG A 172 11.80 -6.06 6.42
CA ARG A 172 11.28 -6.47 7.74
C ARG A 172 11.02 -7.97 7.80
N VAL A 173 10.49 -8.56 6.75
CA VAL A 173 10.27 -10.01 6.68
C VAL A 173 11.63 -10.74 6.68
N ASP A 174 12.58 -10.27 5.87
CA ASP A 174 13.93 -10.86 5.78
C ASP A 174 14.68 -10.79 7.13
N THR A 175 14.63 -9.64 7.81
CA THR A 175 15.32 -9.43 9.09
C THR A 175 14.70 -10.16 10.27
N ARG A 176 13.37 -10.30 10.28
CA ARG A 176 12.66 -11.05 11.35
C ARG A 176 12.82 -12.55 11.20
N GLY A 177 13.17 -13.03 10.01
CA GLY A 177 12.99 -14.43 9.67
C GLY A 177 11.51 -14.76 9.43
N TYR A 178 11.28 -15.91 8.81
CA TYR A 178 9.93 -16.41 8.55
C TYR A 178 9.25 -16.77 9.87
N GLY A 179 8.40 -15.87 10.38
CA GLY A 179 7.50 -16.12 11.51
C GLY A 179 8.17 -16.39 12.87
N PRO A 180 7.36 -16.69 13.90
CA PRO A 180 7.81 -17.03 15.25
C PRO A 180 8.66 -18.31 15.33
N GLU A 181 9.07 -18.92 14.22
CA GLU A 181 9.77 -20.22 14.23
C GLU A 181 11.29 -20.09 14.39
N LEU A 182 11.91 -18.91 14.23
CA LEU A 182 13.35 -18.75 14.48
C LEU A 182 13.71 -18.34 15.92
N TRP A 183 12.79 -17.66 16.60
CA TRP A 183 12.94 -17.17 17.99
C TRP A 183 11.71 -17.49 18.84
N GLY A 184 10.97 -18.53 18.44
CA GLY A 184 9.72 -18.92 19.08
C GLY A 184 9.91 -19.33 20.51
N TRP A 185 8.89 -19.03 21.30
CA TRP A 185 8.70 -19.62 22.62
C TRP A 185 8.80 -21.16 22.55
N ASP A 186 8.47 -21.78 21.42
CA ASP A 186 8.67 -23.21 21.17
C ASP A 186 10.16 -23.61 21.15
N ILE A 187 11.07 -22.84 20.55
CA ILE A 187 12.52 -23.14 20.63
C ILE A 187 13.07 -22.85 22.04
N ALA A 188 12.56 -21.81 22.70
CA ALA A 188 13.00 -21.42 24.03
C ALA A 188 12.54 -22.38 25.15
N TYR A 189 11.36 -23.01 25.00
CA TYR A 189 10.71 -23.81 26.04
C TYR A 189 10.41 -25.26 25.66
N ASP A 190 10.47 -25.65 24.38
CA ASP A 190 10.31 -27.06 23.98
C ASP A 190 11.65 -27.81 24.14
N ARG A 191 11.74 -28.59 25.23
CA ARG A 191 12.89 -29.46 25.54
C ARG A 191 12.86 -30.79 24.77
N GLY A 192 11.99 -30.97 23.77
CA GLY A 192 11.83 -32.23 23.05
C GLY A 192 12.86 -32.54 21.95
N ALA A 193 13.46 -31.54 21.31
CA ALA A 193 14.25 -31.75 20.08
C ALA A 193 15.78 -31.83 20.27
N ARG A 194 16.29 -31.90 21.51
CA ARG A 194 17.73 -32.01 21.80
C ARG A 194 18.27 -33.45 21.88
N GLN A 195 17.62 -34.41 21.22
CA GLN A 195 18.12 -35.79 21.12
C GLN A 195 17.88 -36.40 19.74
N ALA A 196 18.62 -35.92 18.73
CA ALA A 196 18.96 -36.74 17.58
C ALA A 196 20.40 -36.41 17.16
N PRO A 197 21.35 -37.34 17.24
CA PRO A 197 22.71 -37.08 16.79
C PRO A 197 22.73 -36.85 15.28
N ALA A 198 23.51 -35.84 14.86
CA ALA A 198 23.74 -35.49 13.48
C ALA A 198 24.15 -36.73 12.66
N LYS A 199 23.34 -37.11 11.67
CA LYS A 199 23.78 -38.08 10.65
C LYS A 199 24.81 -37.39 9.78
N ALA A 200 26.03 -37.94 9.79
CA ALA A 200 27.16 -37.48 8.99
C ALA A 200 26.80 -37.44 7.49
N ALA A 201 27.26 -36.38 6.81
CA ALA A 201 27.22 -36.30 5.35
C ALA A 201 28.12 -37.40 4.74
N PRO A 202 27.70 -38.09 3.66
CA PRO A 202 28.57 -39.02 2.97
C PRO A 202 29.63 -38.27 2.14
N PRO A 203 30.85 -38.82 2.01
CA PRO A 203 31.94 -38.14 1.31
C PRO A 203 31.72 -38.12 -0.21
N ALA A 204 32.18 -37.03 -0.82
CA ALA A 204 32.20 -36.85 -2.27
C ALA A 204 33.20 -37.81 -2.94
N GLY A 205 32.79 -38.46 -4.05
CA GLY A 205 33.75 -39.05 -4.97
C GLY A 205 33.23 -40.14 -5.92
N SER A 206 33.46 -39.90 -7.22
CA SER A 206 33.49 -40.82 -8.38
C SER A 206 32.17 -41.30 -8.98
N GLY A 207 32.00 -41.04 -10.28
CA GLY A 207 30.77 -41.29 -11.02
C GLY A 207 30.68 -42.65 -11.70
N ASN A 208 29.48 -42.94 -12.24
CA ASN A 208 29.26 -43.40 -13.60
C ASN A 208 27.76 -43.62 -13.87
N ALA A 209 27.38 -43.37 -15.12
CA ALA A 209 26.29 -43.97 -15.90
C ALA A 209 24.92 -44.15 -15.22
N GLY A 210 23.96 -43.31 -15.65
CA GLY A 210 22.55 -43.61 -15.48
C GLY A 210 22.11 -44.75 -16.40
N THR A 211 21.44 -45.74 -15.82
CA THR A 211 20.57 -46.69 -16.53
C THR A 211 19.29 -46.81 -15.72
N ASP A 212 18.16 -46.43 -16.31
CA ASP A 212 16.84 -46.72 -15.77
C ASP A 212 16.42 -48.16 -16.13
N ALA A 213 15.59 -48.74 -15.27
CA ALA A 213 15.28 -50.17 -15.24
C ALA A 213 14.42 -50.69 -16.41
N ASN A 214 14.36 -50.01 -17.55
CA ASN A 214 13.54 -50.41 -18.71
C ASN A 214 14.19 -50.17 -20.07
N GLY A 215 15.53 -50.10 -20.16
CA GLY A 215 16.29 -50.62 -21.31
C GLY A 215 15.91 -50.22 -22.74
N ASN A 216 15.24 -49.09 -22.98
CA ASN A 216 14.89 -48.63 -24.33
C ASN A 216 15.39 -47.20 -24.55
N GLY A 217 16.42 -47.08 -25.39
CA GLY A 217 16.95 -45.81 -25.87
C GLY A 217 16.01 -45.18 -26.89
N HIS A 218 15.61 -43.94 -26.62
CA HIS A 218 15.05 -43.03 -27.61
C HIS A 218 15.81 -41.71 -27.56
N ASP A 219 16.73 -41.61 -28.51
CA ASP A 219 17.31 -40.45 -29.12
C ASP A 219 16.23 -39.46 -29.60
N ASN A 220 16.14 -38.30 -28.93
CA ASN A 220 15.58 -37.09 -29.52
C ASN A 220 16.45 -35.90 -29.12
N GLY A 221 17.19 -35.42 -30.11
CA GLY A 221 18.20 -34.37 -29.99
C GLY A 221 17.65 -33.02 -29.53
N ALA A 222 18.38 -32.43 -28.60
CA ALA A 222 18.35 -31.00 -28.34
C ALA A 222 18.97 -30.24 -29.53
N PRO A 223 18.39 -29.14 -30.02
CA PRO A 223 19.17 -28.16 -30.75
C PRO A 223 19.98 -27.30 -29.76
N ALA A 224 21.27 -27.23 -30.07
CA ALA A 224 22.31 -26.57 -29.31
C ALA A 224 22.23 -25.04 -29.33
N ALA A 225 22.69 -24.47 -28.20
CA ALA A 225 23.46 -23.23 -28.03
C ALA A 225 23.41 -22.16 -29.14
N GLY A 226 22.73 -21.05 -28.84
CA GLY A 226 23.04 -19.73 -29.40
C GLY A 226 24.09 -19.02 -28.55
N GLN A 227 25.18 -18.61 -29.18
CA GLN A 227 26.39 -17.99 -28.63
C GLN A 227 26.14 -16.64 -27.91
N PRO A 228 27.06 -16.20 -27.01
CA PRO A 228 26.98 -14.90 -26.37
C PRO A 228 27.21 -13.76 -27.37
N ALA A 229 26.35 -12.74 -27.33
CA ALA A 229 26.52 -11.54 -28.14
C ALA A 229 27.86 -10.85 -27.83
N THR A 230 28.72 -10.81 -28.83
CA THR A 230 30.01 -10.11 -28.80
C THR A 230 29.80 -8.60 -28.87
N LYS A 231 30.55 -7.87 -28.04
CA LYS A 231 30.65 -6.41 -27.99
C LYS A 231 31.23 -5.87 -29.31
N GLY A 232 30.42 -5.15 -30.08
CA GLY A 232 30.89 -4.25 -31.14
C GLY A 232 31.17 -2.84 -30.59
N PRO A 233 31.95 -1.98 -31.28
CA PRO A 233 32.62 -0.83 -30.65
C PRO A 233 31.71 0.34 -30.27
N ASP A 234 30.46 0.39 -30.73
CA ASP A 234 29.70 1.65 -30.75
C ASP A 234 28.35 1.62 -30.00
N GLY A 235 28.18 0.74 -29.00
CA GLY A 235 27.36 1.00 -27.80
C GLY A 235 25.89 1.47 -27.90
N VAL A 236 25.13 1.23 -28.98
CA VAL A 236 23.71 1.66 -29.08
C VAL A 236 22.79 0.52 -29.57
N ILE A 237 21.70 0.26 -28.83
CA ILE A 237 20.60 -0.62 -29.24
C ILE A 237 19.52 0.26 -29.90
N HIS A 238 19.18 -0.02 -31.15
CA HIS A 238 18.03 0.56 -31.85
C HIS A 238 16.81 -0.36 -31.70
N ASP A 239 15.70 0.17 -31.18
CA ASP A 239 14.35 -0.38 -31.39
C ASP A 239 13.56 0.61 -32.25
N ASN A 240 12.83 0.08 -33.22
CA ASN A 240 12.34 0.74 -34.41
C ASN A 240 10.85 0.46 -34.56
N SER A 241 10.00 1.34 -34.04
CA SER A 241 8.59 1.43 -34.45
C SER A 241 8.07 2.87 -34.32
N ALA A 242 7.97 3.54 -35.47
CA ALA A 242 7.37 4.85 -35.72
C ALA A 242 5.84 4.84 -35.39
N THR A 243 5.14 5.95 -35.10
CA THR A 243 4.97 7.18 -35.90
C THR A 243 4.23 8.27 -35.11
N GLY A 244 4.56 9.55 -35.36
CA GLY A 244 3.66 10.72 -35.22
C GLY A 244 4.01 11.72 -34.11
N GLN A 245 5.01 12.60 -34.29
CA GLN A 245 4.85 14.04 -34.68
C GLN A 245 3.90 14.82 -33.76
N GLY A 246 4.23 15.88 -33.00
CA GLY A 246 5.37 16.80 -32.81
C GLY A 246 4.84 17.98 -31.93
N PRO A 247 5.44 19.18 -31.86
CA PRO A 247 6.83 19.54 -31.58
C PRO A 247 7.00 20.44 -30.32
N ARG A 248 8.20 20.37 -29.69
CA ARG A 248 9.05 21.45 -29.10
C ARG A 248 8.38 22.50 -28.16
N THR A 249 8.93 22.85 -27.00
CA THR A 249 10.23 23.53 -26.81
C THR A 249 10.66 23.54 -25.34
N ASN A 250 11.95 23.29 -25.10
CA ASN A 250 12.70 23.65 -23.91
C ASN A 250 12.62 25.15 -23.59
N GLN A 251 12.43 25.53 -22.32
CA GLN A 251 13.16 26.64 -21.68
C GLN A 251 12.78 26.78 -20.19
N LEU A 252 13.67 26.32 -19.31
CA LEU A 252 14.05 27.08 -18.10
C LEU A 252 15.16 28.04 -18.55
N PRO A 253 15.30 29.28 -18.02
CA PRO A 253 15.55 29.51 -16.60
C PRO A 253 15.02 30.86 -16.05
N GLY A 254 15.14 31.13 -14.75
CA GLY A 254 15.01 32.52 -14.27
C GLY A 254 14.75 32.70 -12.78
N SER A 255 15.84 32.83 -12.03
CA SER A 255 15.91 33.39 -10.68
C SER A 255 15.33 34.81 -10.57
N PHE A 256 14.40 35.05 -9.64
CA PHE A 256 14.07 36.37 -9.08
C PHE A 256 13.56 36.17 -7.64
N GLN A 257 14.44 36.25 -6.64
CA GLN A 257 14.68 37.45 -5.81
C GLN A 257 13.43 37.97 -5.08
N ASN A 258 13.44 37.73 -3.77
CA ASN A 258 12.87 38.50 -2.66
C ASN A 258 12.22 39.86 -3.01
N ASN A 259 10.97 40.05 -2.58
CA ASN A 259 10.56 41.32 -2.02
C ASN A 259 9.50 41.16 -0.91
N PRO A 260 9.80 41.55 0.34
CA PRO A 260 8.83 41.64 1.42
C PRO A 260 8.13 43.01 1.40
N ARG A 261 6.80 43.01 1.28
CA ARG A 261 5.96 44.16 1.66
C ARG A 261 4.88 43.65 2.61
N ARG A 262 5.03 43.95 3.91
CA ARG A 262 4.30 44.99 4.66
C ARG A 262 2.78 44.76 4.58
N LEU A 263 2.16 44.18 5.63
CA LEU A 263 1.62 44.85 6.84
C LEU A 263 0.34 45.66 6.54
N PRO A 264 -0.51 46.02 7.51
CA PRO A 264 -1.31 45.22 8.45
C PRO A 264 -2.78 45.72 8.51
N THR A 265 -3.70 44.96 9.09
CA THR A 265 -4.84 45.42 9.91
C THR A 265 -5.33 44.27 10.76
#